data_AF-A0A834B5Y9-F1
#
_entry.id   AF-A0A834B5Y9-F1
#
_cell.length_a   1.000
_cell.length_b   1.000
_cell.length_c   1.000
_cell.angle_alpha   90.00
_cell.angle_beta   90.00
_cell.angle_gamma   90.00
#
_symmetry.space_group_name_H-M   'P 1'
#
loop_
_entity.id
_entity.type
_entity.pdbx_description
1 polymer ?
#
loop_
_entity_poly.entity_id
_entity_poly.type
_entity_poly.pdbx_seq_one_letter_code
_entity_poly.pdbx_strand_id
1 'polypeptide(L)'
;MGRLGSGLTFPVSCLVLAWAAGSGSVQVLHRPTCFSDYISTFTCEWRVDSPTNCSAELRLTHQLDFLISENHTCVPENRESTVCLCDVLMDDVVSEDTYQLGLWAGKQLLWNGSFQPSKHVHSP
;
A
#
# COMPACT_ATOMS: atom_id res chain seq x y z
N MET A 1 -4.37 -75.24 10.09
CA MET A 1 -4.33 -73.93 10.77
C MET A 1 -3.39 -73.01 9.99
N GLY A 2 -3.71 -71.71 9.88
CA GLY A 2 -2.82 -70.66 9.35
C GLY A 2 -3.14 -70.19 7.92
N ARG A 3 -4.25 -69.47 7.66
CA ARG A 3 -4.48 -68.00 7.71
C ARG A 3 -3.67 -67.17 6.68
N LEU A 4 -4.42 -66.63 5.72
CA LEU A 4 -4.08 -65.57 4.77
C LEU A 4 -3.79 -64.23 5.45
N GLY A 5 -2.92 -63.45 4.81
CA GLY A 5 -3.02 -61.98 4.75
C GLY A 5 -2.06 -61.23 5.66
N SER A 6 -1.18 -60.43 5.07
CA SER A 6 -0.87 -59.11 5.61
C SER A 6 -0.33 -58.22 4.49
N GLY A 7 -1.12 -57.21 4.13
CA GLY A 7 -0.78 -56.24 3.09
C GLY A 7 0.38 -55.36 3.54
N LEU A 8 1.36 -55.17 2.66
CA LEU A 8 2.35 -54.11 2.82
C LEU A 8 1.63 -52.76 2.69
N THR A 9 1.48 -52.04 3.80
CA THR A 9 1.08 -50.65 3.82
C THR A 9 2.28 -49.79 3.42
N PHE A 10 2.26 -49.24 2.21
CA PHE A 10 3.18 -48.18 1.80
C PHE A 10 2.87 -46.91 2.61
N PRO A 11 3.83 -46.30 3.31
CA PRO A 11 3.60 -44.99 3.89
C PRO A 11 3.65 -43.97 2.74
N VAL A 12 2.49 -43.49 2.32
CA VAL A 12 2.37 -42.32 1.46
C VAL A 12 2.84 -41.12 2.29
N SER A 13 4.11 -40.76 2.14
CA SER A 13 4.66 -39.52 2.68
C SER A 13 4.16 -38.36 1.81
N CYS A 14 2.94 -37.89 2.08
CA CYS A 14 2.48 -36.60 1.61
C CYS A 14 3.12 -35.52 2.47
N LEU A 15 4.29 -35.01 2.07
CA LEU A 15 4.77 -33.71 2.50
C LEU A 15 3.82 -32.65 1.91
N VAL A 16 2.73 -32.37 2.63
CA VAL A 16 1.87 -31.23 2.34
C VAL A 16 2.63 -29.99 2.79
N LEU A 17 3.34 -29.37 1.85
CA LEU A 17 3.82 -28.00 2.00
C LEU A 17 2.58 -27.09 1.95
N ALA A 18 1.96 -26.89 3.12
CA ALA A 18 0.97 -25.86 3.29
C ALA A 18 1.68 -24.51 3.17
N TRP A 19 1.56 -23.87 2.01
CA TRP A 19 1.81 -22.44 1.91
C TRP A 19 0.67 -21.75 2.64
N ALA A 20 0.89 -21.45 3.92
CA ALA A 20 0.10 -20.43 4.59
C ALA A 20 0.47 -19.11 3.89
N ALA A 21 -0.36 -18.68 2.94
CA ALA A 21 -0.44 -17.27 2.59
C ALA A 21 -0.92 -16.57 3.87
N GLY A 22 0.04 -16.24 4.73
CA GLY A 22 -0.23 -15.48 5.93
C GLY A 22 -0.87 -14.19 5.48
N SER A 23 -2.15 -14.02 5.78
CA SER A 23 -2.82 -12.72 5.77
C SER A 23 -2.23 -11.89 6.91
N GLY A 24 -0.93 -11.60 6.84
CA GLY A 24 -0.31 -10.59 7.67
C GLY A 24 -0.92 -9.26 7.28
N SER A 25 -1.49 -8.54 8.24
CA SER A 25 -1.93 -7.16 7.99
C SER A 25 -0.68 -6.34 7.64
N VAL A 26 -0.62 -5.79 6.43
CA VAL A 26 0.46 -4.90 6.00
C VAL A 26 0.57 -3.74 6.99
N GLN A 27 1.78 -3.47 7.48
CA GLN A 27 2.05 -2.33 8.34
C GLN A 27 2.95 -1.32 7.64
N VAL A 28 2.71 -0.04 7.90
CA VAL A 28 3.53 1.05 7.41
C VAL A 28 4.60 1.34 8.46
N LEU A 29 5.87 1.20 8.09
CA LEU A 29 6.99 1.34 9.04
C LEU A 29 7.25 2.80 9.42
N HIS A 30 7.01 3.72 8.49
CA HIS A 30 7.23 5.15 8.65
C HIS A 30 6.08 5.96 8.06
N ARG A 31 5.91 7.19 8.55
CA ARG A 31 4.90 8.10 7.97
C ARG A 31 5.23 8.31 6.48
N PRO A 32 4.22 8.26 5.60
CA PRO A 32 4.40 8.65 4.21
C PRO A 32 5.04 10.03 4.09
N THR A 33 5.96 10.16 3.15
CA THR A 33 6.62 11.42 2.81
C THR A 33 6.18 11.83 1.43
N CYS A 34 5.68 13.05 1.30
CA CYS A 34 5.23 13.58 0.02
C CYS A 34 6.06 14.80 -0.39
N PHE A 35 6.26 14.95 -1.70
CA PHE A 35 6.96 16.06 -2.31
C PHE A 35 6.23 16.48 -3.58
N SER A 36 6.32 17.75 -3.95
CA SER A 36 5.62 18.29 -5.10
C SER A 36 6.56 19.00 -6.06
N ASP A 37 6.26 18.90 -7.36
CA ASP A 37 6.86 19.74 -8.39
C ASP A 37 6.32 21.19 -8.35
N TYR A 38 5.26 21.42 -7.57
CA TYR A 38 4.51 22.67 -7.46
C TYR A 38 3.95 23.21 -8.79
N ILE A 39 3.83 22.34 -9.79
CA ILE A 39 3.32 22.63 -11.13
C ILE A 39 2.05 21.82 -11.36
N SER A 40 2.12 20.50 -11.19
CA SER A 40 1.05 19.59 -11.60
C SER A 40 1.00 18.29 -10.84
N THR A 41 2.04 17.94 -10.10
CA THR A 41 2.12 16.64 -9.42
C THR A 41 2.67 16.73 -8.01
N PHE A 42 2.18 15.85 -7.15
CA PHE A 42 2.90 15.47 -5.95
C PHE A 42 3.02 13.96 -5.87
N THR A 43 4.18 13.50 -5.39
CA THR A 43 4.47 12.10 -5.20
C THR A 43 4.55 11.83 -3.70
N CYS A 44 3.86 10.80 -3.24
CA CYS A 44 4.00 10.28 -1.89
C CYS A 44 4.72 8.94 -1.92
N GLU A 45 5.73 8.76 -1.07
CA GLU A 45 6.48 7.51 -0.89
C GLU A 45 6.33 7.01 0.56
N TRP A 46 6.21 5.70 0.74
CA TRP A 46 6.25 5.06 2.06
C TRP A 46 6.82 3.64 2.00
N ARG A 47 7.32 3.17 3.16
CA ARG A 47 7.87 1.81 3.33
C ARG A 47 6.94 0.94 4.16
N VAL A 48 6.76 -0.31 3.73
CA VAL A 48 5.97 -1.34 4.41
C VAL A 48 6.87 -2.37 5.11
N ASP A 49 6.29 -3.11 6.05
CA ASP A 49 6.98 -4.10 6.90
C ASP A 49 7.38 -5.40 6.20
N SER A 50 6.76 -5.70 5.05
CA SER A 50 6.98 -6.93 4.30
C SER A 50 6.80 -6.72 2.79
N PRO A 51 7.40 -7.57 1.94
CA PRO A 51 7.18 -7.51 0.50
C PRO A 51 5.70 -7.52 0.14
N THR A 52 5.21 -6.46 -0.48
CA THR A 52 3.78 -6.22 -0.72
C THR A 52 3.56 -5.76 -2.15
N ASN A 53 2.50 -6.25 -2.81
CA ASN A 53 2.05 -5.68 -4.07
C ASN A 53 1.23 -4.42 -3.77
N CYS A 54 1.86 -3.25 -3.89
CA CYS A 54 1.27 -1.96 -3.52
C CYS A 54 -0.06 -1.71 -4.27
N SER A 55 -0.07 -1.97 -5.57
CA SER A 55 -1.24 -1.73 -6.44
C SER A 55 -2.43 -2.63 -6.12
N ALA A 56 -2.17 -3.84 -5.61
CA ALA A 56 -3.24 -4.77 -5.23
C ALA A 56 -3.78 -4.47 -3.83
N GLU A 57 -2.89 -4.20 -2.88
CA GLU A 57 -3.23 -4.20 -1.45
C GLU A 57 -3.58 -2.81 -0.91
N LEU A 58 -3.01 -1.74 -1.48
CA LEU A 58 -3.02 -0.41 -0.88
C LEU A 58 -3.73 0.64 -1.74
N ARG A 59 -4.33 1.63 -1.10
CA ARG A 59 -4.93 2.81 -1.75
C ARG A 59 -4.58 4.08 -0.98
N LEU A 60 -4.19 5.13 -1.69
CA LEU A 60 -3.98 6.45 -1.11
C LEU A 60 -5.16 7.36 -1.51
N THR A 61 -6.03 7.67 -0.58
CA THR A 61 -7.08 8.68 -0.76
C THR A 61 -6.52 10.06 -0.53
N HIS A 62 -6.97 11.03 -1.32
CA HIS A 62 -6.59 12.43 -1.20
C HIS A 62 -7.79 13.32 -1.47
N GLN A 63 -7.85 14.44 -0.77
CA GLN A 63 -8.91 15.40 -0.90
C GLN A 63 -8.35 16.79 -0.57
N LEU A 64 -8.63 17.78 -1.42
CA LEU A 64 -8.28 19.17 -1.12
C LEU A 64 -9.10 19.65 0.10
N ASP A 65 -8.47 20.28 1.07
CA ASP A 65 -9.13 20.81 2.27
C ASP A 65 -9.84 22.14 1.96
N PHE A 66 -10.87 22.04 1.11
CA PHE A 66 -11.70 23.14 0.64
C PHE A 66 -13.18 22.75 0.77
N LEU A 67 -14.06 23.76 0.90
CA LEU A 67 -15.47 23.58 1.30
C LEU A 67 -16.25 22.54 0.49
N ILE A 68 -15.92 22.36 -0.80
CA ILE A 68 -16.56 21.39 -1.69
C ILE A 68 -15.48 20.76 -2.56
N SER A 69 -14.83 19.71 -2.05
CA SER A 69 -13.83 18.93 -2.78
C SER A 69 -14.23 17.46 -2.83
N GLU A 70 -13.94 16.82 -3.96
CA GLU A 70 -14.14 15.38 -4.10
C GLU A 70 -12.98 14.60 -3.48
N ASN A 71 -13.27 13.40 -3.00
CA ASN A 71 -12.25 12.46 -2.55
C ASN A 71 -11.81 11.61 -3.75
N HIS A 72 -10.53 11.67 -4.06
CA HIS A 72 -9.92 10.92 -5.13
C HIS A 72 -9.00 9.84 -4.57
N THR A 73 -8.77 8.79 -5.35
CA THR A 73 -7.93 7.66 -4.94
C THR A 73 -6.80 7.45 -5.94
N CYS A 74 -5.58 7.40 -5.43
CA CYS A 74 -4.39 6.99 -6.17
C CYS A 74 -4.10 5.50 -5.89
N VAL A 75 -3.78 4.76 -6.96
CA VAL A 75 -3.33 3.37 -6.89
C VAL A 75 -1.81 3.38 -6.89
N PRO A 76 -1.15 2.92 -5.81
CA PRO A 76 0.30 3.04 -5.70
C PRO A 76 1.03 1.96 -6.50
N GLU A 77 2.26 2.28 -6.87
CA GLU A 77 3.18 1.38 -7.55
C GLU A 77 4.34 0.97 -6.65
N ASN A 78 4.93 -0.19 -6.93
CA ASN A 78 6.12 -0.64 -6.24
C ASN A 78 7.36 0.05 -6.83
N ARG A 79 8.07 0.83 -6.01
CA ARG A 79 9.45 1.26 -6.33
C ARG A 79 10.44 0.12 -6.09
N GLU A 80 10.23 -0.55 -4.96
CA GLU A 80 10.96 -1.73 -4.50
C GLU A 80 9.94 -2.73 -3.92
N SER A 81 10.38 -3.93 -3.52
CA SER A 81 9.47 -4.92 -2.92
C SER A 81 8.75 -4.41 -1.66
N THR A 82 9.37 -3.47 -0.92
CA THR A 82 8.84 -2.92 0.34
C THR A 82 8.60 -1.41 0.28
N VAL A 83 8.72 -0.78 -0.89
CA VAL A 83 8.55 0.67 -1.04
C VAL A 83 7.46 0.93 -2.07
N CYS A 84 6.45 1.68 -1.64
CA CYS A 84 5.32 2.09 -2.47
C CYS A 84 5.42 3.58 -2.77
N LEU A 85 5.05 3.96 -3.97
CA LEU A 85 4.91 5.35 -4.40
C LEU A 85 3.54 5.60 -5.01
N CYS A 86 3.05 6.83 -4.92
CA CYS A 86 1.81 7.25 -5.58
C CYS A 86 2.01 8.66 -6.15
N ASP A 87 1.86 8.78 -7.46
CA ASP A 87 1.88 10.06 -8.16
C ASP A 87 0.45 10.58 -8.29
N VAL A 88 0.22 11.77 -7.75
CA VAL A 88 -1.09 12.43 -7.73
C VAL A 88 -1.03 13.68 -8.58
N LEU A 89 -2.00 13.81 -9.49
CA LEU A 89 -2.20 15.02 -10.27
C LEU A 89 -2.87 16.09 -9.41
N MET A 90 -2.31 17.29 -9.42
CA MET A 90 -2.90 18.50 -8.87
C MET A 90 -3.46 19.31 -10.03
N ASP A 91 -4.67 19.84 -9.86
CA ASP A 91 -5.27 20.78 -10.81
C ASP A 91 -5.20 22.19 -10.20
N ASP A 92 -4.69 23.16 -10.97
CA ASP A 92 -4.59 24.58 -10.59
C ASP A 92 -4.07 24.87 -9.15
N VAL A 93 -2.92 24.29 -8.78
CA VAL A 93 -2.34 24.41 -7.43
C VAL A 93 -2.03 25.86 -7.02
N VAL A 94 -2.48 26.26 -5.82
CA VAL A 94 -2.14 27.54 -5.18
C VAL A 94 -1.41 27.35 -3.85
N SER A 95 -0.82 28.43 -3.31
CA SER A 95 0.07 28.34 -2.15
C SER A 95 -0.59 27.83 -0.87
N GLU A 96 -1.88 28.11 -0.69
CA GLU A 96 -2.64 27.74 0.50
C GLU A 96 -3.27 26.34 0.40
N ASP A 97 -3.17 25.68 -0.76
CA ASP A 97 -3.76 24.36 -0.94
C ASP A 97 -3.17 23.35 0.03
N THR A 98 -4.06 22.68 0.75
CA THR A 98 -3.70 21.63 1.69
C THR A 98 -4.53 20.40 1.36
N TYR A 99 -3.88 19.26 1.16
CA TYR A 99 -4.54 17.99 0.91
C TYR A 99 -4.63 17.19 2.20
N GLN A 100 -5.81 16.63 2.47
CA GLN A 100 -6.01 15.58 3.45
C GLN A 100 -5.74 14.23 2.78
N LEU A 101 -4.85 13.44 3.38
CA LEU A 101 -4.39 12.16 2.86
C LEU A 101 -4.80 11.02 3.79
N GLY A 102 -5.15 9.87 3.20
CA GLY A 102 -5.46 8.64 3.92
C GLY A 102 -4.89 7.43 3.21
N LEU A 103 -4.11 6.61 3.91
CA LEU A 103 -3.52 5.39 3.39
C LEU A 103 -4.28 4.17 3.93
N TRP A 104 -4.79 3.35 3.01
CA TRP A 104 -5.69 2.25 3.31
C TRP A 104 -5.16 0.91 2.83
N ALA A 105 -5.39 -0.15 3.61
CA ALA A 105 -5.34 -1.54 3.17
C ALA A 105 -6.76 -2.13 3.23
N GLY A 106 -7.39 -2.28 2.07
CA GLY A 106 -8.82 -2.60 2.01
C GLY A 106 -9.67 -1.57 2.78
N LYS A 107 -10.28 -1.99 3.90
CA LYS A 107 -11.10 -1.13 4.77
C LYS A 107 -10.35 -0.57 5.99
N GLN A 108 -9.10 -0.99 6.20
CA GLN A 108 -8.30 -0.56 7.33
C GLN A 108 -7.54 0.72 7.00
N LEU A 109 -7.77 1.78 7.76
CA LEU A 109 -6.96 3.00 7.70
C LEU A 109 -5.62 2.72 8.41
N LEU A 110 -4.53 2.76 7.66
CA LEU A 110 -3.18 2.56 8.19
C LEU A 110 -2.55 3.86 8.65
N TRP A 111 -2.85 4.97 7.97
CA TRP A 111 -2.31 6.30 8.28
C TRP A 111 -3.19 7.40 7.69
N ASN A 112 -3.22 8.57 8.34
CA ASN A 112 -3.77 9.80 7.77
C ASN A 112 -2.88 11.01 8.12
N GLY A 113 -3.01 12.08 7.35
CA GLY A 113 -2.29 13.33 7.59
C GLY A 113 -2.65 14.40 6.58
N SER A 114 -2.05 15.58 6.76
CA SER A 114 -2.20 16.70 5.84
C SER A 114 -0.90 16.99 5.10
N PHE A 115 -1.02 17.49 3.88
CA PHE A 115 0.10 17.84 3.01
C PHE A 115 -0.16 19.17 2.29
N GLN A 116 0.78 20.11 2.42
CA GLN A 116 0.73 21.39 1.72
C GLN A 116 1.86 21.41 0.67
N PRO A 117 1.54 21.33 -0.64
CA PRO A 117 2.53 21.23 -1.71
C PRO A 117 3.56 22.37 -1.70
N SER A 118 3.13 23.61 -1.47
CA SER A 118 3.97 24.81 -1.46
C SER A 118 5.09 24.80 -0.41
N LYS A 119 4.96 23.98 0.64
CA LYS A 119 5.96 23.86 1.71
C LYS A 119 6.94 22.70 1.50
N HIS A 120 6.70 21.84 0.51
CA HIS A 120 7.41 20.59 0.29
C HIS A 120 7.81 20.44 -1.19
N VAL A 121 8.29 21.53 -1.78
CA VAL A 121 8.73 21.55 -3.17
C VAL A 121 10.05 20.79 -3.31
N HIS A 122 10.10 19.85 -4.25
CA HIS A 122 11.31 19.15 -4.63
C HIS A 122 11.58 19.42 -6.11
N SER A 123 12.70 20.08 -6.41
CA SER A 123 13.16 20.24 -7.79
C SER A 123 13.61 18.88 -8.32
N PRO A 124 13.29 18.52 -9.57
CA PRO A 124 13.89 17.36 -10.24
C PRO A 124 15.41 17.49 -10.36
#